data_AF-W6JK45-F1
#
_entry.id   AF-W6JK45-F1
#
_cell.length_a   1.000
_cell.length_b   1.000
_cell.length_c   1.000
_cell.angle_alpha   90.00
_cell.angle_beta   90.00
_cell.angle_gamma   90.00
#
_symmetry.space_group_name_H-M   'P 1'
#
loop_
_entity.id
_entity.type
_entity.pdbx_description
1 polymer ?
#
loop_
_entity_poly.entity_id
_entity_poly.type
_entity_poly.pdbx_seq_one_letter_code
_entity_poly.pdbx_strand_id
1 'polypeptide(L)' 'SNSIFRSDLAVIGMWRDAIQVDQEALAAWIRKNGVEFLVNTVINRCPTRALSLADGAMLIDNSNCV' A
#
# COMPACT_ATOMS: atom_id res chain seq x y z
N SER A 1 -22.61 1.58 -28.93
CA SER A 1 -21.28 1.15 -29.42
C SER A 1 -20.25 1.49 -28.37
N ASN A 2 -19.72 0.50 -27.66
CA ASN A 2 -18.43 0.64 -26.99
C ASN A 2 -17.73 -0.71 -27.03
N SER A 3 -17.06 -0.93 -28.16
CA SER A 3 -16.07 -1.97 -28.37
C SER A 3 -14.92 -1.77 -27.37
N ILE A 4 -14.81 -2.64 -26.38
CA ILE A 4 -13.68 -2.64 -25.45
C ILE A 4 -13.06 -4.04 -25.44
N PHE A 5 -12.49 -4.42 -26.57
CA PHE A 5 -11.37 -5.37 -26.57
C PHE A 5 -10.09 -4.52 -26.44
N ARG A 6 -9.74 -4.11 -25.21
CA ARG A 6 -8.51 -3.32 -24.97
C ARG A 6 -7.23 -4.16 -25.05
N SER A 7 -7.37 -5.48 -25.13
CA SER A 7 -6.34 -6.47 -25.38
C SER A 7 -7.00 -7.85 -25.40
N ASP A 8 -6.64 -8.72 -26.34
CA ASP A 8 -7.03 -10.14 -26.30
C ASP A 8 -6.25 -10.92 -25.20
N LEU A 9 -5.05 -10.44 -24.86
CA LEU A 9 -4.23 -10.92 -23.74
C LEU A 9 -3.45 -9.74 -23.12
N ALA A 10 -3.73 -9.41 -21.86
CA ALA A 10 -2.99 -8.38 -21.13
C ALA A 10 -1.89 -9.02 -20.25
N VAL A 11 -0.65 -8.56 -20.43
CA VAL A 11 0.46 -8.89 -19.54
C VAL A 11 0.72 -7.69 -18.63
N ILE A 12 0.40 -7.83 -17.35
CA ILE A 12 0.62 -6.80 -16.33
C ILE A 12 1.60 -7.38 -15.31
N GLY A 13 2.77 -6.75 -15.20
CA GLY A 13 3.79 -7.16 -14.25
C GLY A 13 3.37 -6.86 -12.81
N MET A 14 3.73 -7.77 -11.91
CA MET A 14 3.59 -7.62 -10.47
C MET A 14 4.81 -8.23 -9.79
N TRP A 15 4.99 -7.92 -8.52
CA TRP A 15 6.05 -8.49 -7.68
C TRP A 15 5.47 -9.59 -6.80
N ARG A 16 6.34 -10.48 -6.28
CA ARG A 16 5.96 -11.59 -5.40
C ARG A 16 6.60 -11.47 -4.00
N ASP A 17 7.60 -10.63 -3.86
CA ASP A 17 8.38 -10.42 -2.64
C ASP A 17 7.74 -9.39 -1.70
N ALA A 18 8.42 -9.13 -0.59
CA ALA A 18 7.96 -8.21 0.44
C ALA A 18 8.05 -6.75 -0.01
N ILE A 19 7.05 -5.94 0.38
CA ILE A 19 7.08 -4.49 0.12
C ILE A 19 8.17 -3.88 1.00
N GLN A 20 9.10 -3.16 0.39
CA GLN A 20 10.20 -2.51 1.08
C GLN A 20 9.74 -1.17 1.65
N VAL A 21 9.94 -0.94 2.95
CA VAL A 21 9.54 0.29 3.63
C VAL A 21 10.75 0.96 4.25
N ASP A 22 11.00 2.20 3.86
CA ASP A 22 11.97 3.09 4.51
C ASP A 22 11.31 3.78 5.71
N GLN A 23 11.75 3.40 6.91
CA GLN A 23 11.22 3.89 8.17
C GLN A 23 11.63 5.36 8.45
N GLU A 24 12.77 5.82 7.92
CA GLU A 24 13.22 7.20 8.11
C GLU A 24 12.33 8.16 7.31
N ALA A 25 12.08 7.82 6.04
CA ALA A 25 11.16 8.55 5.19
C ALA A 25 9.73 8.56 5.76
N LEU A 26 9.27 7.41 6.28
CA LEU A 26 7.98 7.32 6.94
C LEU A 26 7.88 8.25 8.15
N ALA A 27 8.89 8.25 9.03
CA ALA A 27 8.92 9.13 10.19
C ALA A 27 8.95 10.62 9.83
N ALA A 28 9.68 11.00 8.77
CA ALA A 28 9.66 12.36 8.24
C ALA A 28 8.26 12.74 7.71
N TRP A 29 7.59 11.82 7.02
CA TRP A 29 6.24 12.04 6.50
C TRP A 29 5.20 12.17 7.61
N ILE A 30 5.26 11.30 8.63
CA ILE A 30 4.38 11.35 9.80
C ILE A 30 4.55 12.68 10.55
N ARG A 31 5.78 13.18 10.73
CA ARG A 31 6.03 14.49 11.35
C ARG A 31 5.38 15.65 10.60
N LYS A 32 5.28 15.54 9.27
CA LYS A 32 4.71 16.59 8.42
C LYS A 32 3.18 16.58 8.39
N ASN A 33 2.57 15.39 8.28
CA ASN A 33 1.14 15.25 7.99
C ASN A 33 0.31 14.71 9.17
N GLY A 34 0.96 14.16 10.19
CA GLY A 34 0.32 13.52 11.33
C GLY A 34 -0.03 12.04 11.11
N VAL A 35 -0.11 11.29 12.21
CA VAL A 35 -0.43 9.85 12.20
C VAL A 35 -1.85 9.58 11.74
N GLU A 36 -2.81 10.41 12.17
CA GLU A 36 -4.23 10.24 11.83
C GLU A 36 -4.47 10.30 10.31
N PHE A 37 -3.71 11.16 9.62
CA PHE A 37 -3.80 11.27 8.16
C PHE A 37 -3.28 10.01 7.45
N LEU A 38 -2.21 9.39 7.97
CA LEU A 38 -1.70 8.10 7.47
C LEU A 38 -2.77 7.01 7.63
N VAL A 39 -3.39 6.95 8.81
CA VAL A 39 -4.40 5.94 9.14
C VAL A 39 -5.60 6.06 8.21
N ASN A 40 -6.14 7.27 8.05
CA ASN A 40 -7.35 7.49 7.26
C ASN A 40 -7.14 7.37 5.74
N THR A 41 -5.93 7.64 5.25
CA THR A 41 -5.65 7.68 3.81
C THR A 41 -5.02 6.40 3.28
N VAL A 42 -4.19 5.74 4.09
CA VAL A 42 -3.42 4.56 3.66
C VAL A 42 -3.94 3.30 4.34
N ILE A 43 -3.90 3.24 5.67
CA ILE A 43 -4.21 2.01 6.42
C ILE A 43 -5.69 1.61 6.23
N ASN A 44 -6.61 2.55 6.42
CA ASN A 44 -8.06 2.31 6.27
C ASN A 44 -8.49 2.08 4.82
N ARG A 45 -7.63 2.39 3.84
CA ARG A 45 -7.90 2.19 2.41
C ARG A 45 -7.26 0.92 1.86
N CYS A 46 -6.44 0.23 2.65
CA CYS A 46 -5.91 -1.07 2.26
C CYS A 46 -7.07 -2.07 2.11
N PRO A 47 -7.27 -2.68 0.92
CA PRO A 47 -8.44 -3.52 0.64
C PRO A 47 -8.50 -4.75 1.56
N THR A 48 -7.35 -5.32 1.91
CA THR A 48 -7.24 -6.49 2.79
C THR A 48 -6.85 -6.15 4.23
N ARG A 49 -6.64 -4.87 4.55
CA ARG A 49 -6.17 -4.42 5.87
C ARG A 49 -4.84 -5.08 6.29
N ALA A 50 -3.98 -5.36 5.33
CA ALA A 50 -2.64 -5.93 5.55
C ALA A 50 -1.61 -4.92 6.09
N LEU A 51 -1.97 -3.63 6.15
CA LEU A 51 -1.11 -2.56 6.67
C LEU A 51 -1.45 -2.24 8.12
N SER A 52 -0.43 -2.10 8.96
CA SER A 52 -0.58 -1.67 10.35
C SER A 52 0.57 -0.75 10.78
N LEU A 53 0.31 0.03 11.83
CA LEU A 53 1.31 0.91 12.45
C LEU A 53 1.50 0.50 13.90
N ALA A 54 2.71 0.10 14.27
CA ALA A 54 3.08 -0.28 15.63
C ALA A 54 4.33 0.51 16.04
N ASP A 55 4.27 1.22 17.17
CA ASP A 55 5.38 2.00 17.73
C ASP A 55 6.08 2.97 16.74
N GLY A 56 5.32 3.48 15.76
CA GLY A 56 5.83 4.38 14.73
C GLY A 56 6.48 3.70 13.52
N ALA A 57 6.59 2.37 13.51
CA ALA A 57 7.04 1.58 12.38
C ALA A 57 5.84 0.98 11.61
N MET A 58 5.93 1.00 10.28
CA MET A 58 4.91 0.37 9.43
C MET A 58 5.21 -1.11 9.25
N LEU A 59 4.21 -1.93 9.57
CA LEU A 59 4.22 -3.38 9.42
C LEU A 59 3.27 -3.78 8.30
N ILE A 60 3.76 -4.58 7.36
CA ILE A 60 3.02 -5.06 6.20
C ILE A 60 2.96 -6.57 6.26
N ASP A 61 1.74 -7.12 6.30
CA ASP A 61 1.52 -8.55 6.11
C ASP A 61 1.45 -8.87 4.62
N ASN A 62 2.61 -9.16 4.04
CA ASN A 62 2.74 -9.48 2.62
C ASN A 62 1.99 -10.74 2.18
N SER A 63 1.67 -11.66 3.10
CA SER A 63 0.90 -12.86 2.74
C SER A 63 -0.56 -12.55 2.43
N ASN A 64 -1.08 -11.45 3.00
CA ASN A 64 -2.44 -10.98 2.84
C ASN A 64 -2.53 -9.71 1.96
N CYS A 65 -1.46 -9.32 1.27
CA CYS A 65 -1.41 -8.15 0.39
C CYS A 65 -1.88 -8.50 -1.02
N VAL A 66 -2.91 -7.81 -1.52
CA VAL A 66 -3.48 -7.97 -2.87
C VAL A 66 -3.78 -6.63 -3.53
#